data_AF-A0A2E9QAJ6-F1
#
_entry.id   AF-A0A2E9QAJ6-F1
#
_cell.length_a   1.000
_cell.length_b   1.000
_cell.length_c   1.000
_cell.angle_alpha   90.00
_cell.angle_beta   90.00
_cell.angle_gamma   90.00
#
_symmetry.space_group_name_H-M   'P 1'
#
loop_
_entity.id
_entity.type
_entity.pdbx_description
1 polymer ?
#
loop_
_entity_poly.entity_id
_entity_poly.type
_entity_poly.pdbx_seq_one_letter_code
_entity_poly.pdbx_strand_id
1 'polypeptide(L)'
;MTWVMTCVAGSLIAEEPGPAANEDQPAPSDPNAESPAYQAPSNPADFQKYKTYRQQRNESFRKLYSEEADRRFLFILEQIAEQNYDSARRRLQDFLILYPNHPMADRARQELAALYKRDGSTGPALYHYQQSAVLERPKQGEAQSLLEMARIEIRQGRYQTARQLLQDIQNRFSGTEEARQARLLERSYRFVELPANQNPDPDGADFRDQDSPGLDQNRSSEDSDVESGDRSTNREDGDRPLFPISGAETENPMANPSDDTGIDKADGKPSTGQTALDRMGEGIEKLDSVPSGDSN
;
A
#
# COMPACT_ATOMS: atom_id res chain seq x y z
N MET A 1 -3.54 -40.34 -31.84
CA MET A 1 -3.51 -40.09 -30.38
C MET A 1 -4.93 -39.75 -29.96
N THR A 2 -5.61 -40.74 -29.43
CA THR A 2 -7.07 -40.76 -29.22
C THR A 2 -7.35 -40.30 -27.80
N TRP A 3 -8.03 -39.17 -27.64
CA TRP A 3 -8.40 -38.63 -26.34
C TRP A 3 -9.64 -39.37 -25.83
N VAL A 4 -9.49 -40.06 -24.70
CA VAL A 4 -10.59 -40.75 -24.01
C VAL A 4 -11.35 -39.73 -23.19
N MET A 5 -12.61 -39.53 -23.57
CA MET A 5 -13.57 -38.64 -22.94
C MET A 5 -14.19 -39.36 -21.75
N THR A 6 -13.79 -38.99 -20.52
CA THR A 6 -14.35 -39.55 -19.29
C THR A 6 -15.61 -38.79 -18.91
N CYS A 7 -16.77 -39.39 -19.20
CA CYS A 7 -18.07 -38.94 -18.70
C CYS A 7 -18.18 -39.30 -17.21
N VAL A 8 -18.22 -38.30 -16.34
CA VAL A 8 -18.60 -38.48 -14.92
C VAL A 8 -20.11 -38.39 -14.82
N ALA A 9 -20.73 -39.52 -14.49
CA ALA A 9 -22.17 -39.65 -14.30
C ALA A 9 -22.67 -38.85 -13.10
N GLY A 10 -23.82 -38.19 -13.27
CA GLY A 10 -24.49 -37.38 -12.27
C GLY A 10 -24.92 -38.19 -11.05
N SER A 11 -24.66 -37.62 -9.88
CA SER A 11 -25.24 -38.09 -8.62
C SER A 11 -26.65 -37.55 -8.49
N LEU A 12 -27.60 -38.47 -8.30
CA LEU A 12 -28.97 -38.19 -7.89
C LEU A 12 -28.97 -37.35 -6.61
N ILE A 13 -29.60 -36.19 -6.66
CA ILE A 13 -29.96 -35.38 -5.49
C ILE A 13 -31.15 -36.07 -4.84
N ALA A 14 -30.94 -36.71 -3.70
CA ALA A 14 -32.00 -37.14 -2.81
C ALA A 14 -32.56 -35.90 -2.10
N GLU A 15 -33.88 -35.69 -2.20
CA GLU A 15 -34.63 -34.73 -1.40
C GLU A 15 -34.41 -35.02 0.10
N GLU A 16 -33.66 -34.15 0.78
CA GLU A 16 -33.57 -34.16 2.24
C GLU A 16 -34.91 -33.70 2.83
N PRO A 17 -35.50 -34.45 3.79
CA PRO A 17 -36.68 -34.01 4.51
C PRO A 17 -36.35 -32.78 5.34
N GLY A 18 -37.14 -31.71 5.14
CA GLY A 18 -36.93 -30.42 5.78
C GLY A 18 -36.78 -30.50 7.31
N PRO A 19 -35.91 -29.68 7.92
CA PRO A 19 -35.70 -29.70 9.36
C PRO A 19 -37.01 -29.34 10.06
N ALA A 20 -37.47 -30.24 10.94
CA ALA A 20 -38.57 -29.98 11.85
C ALA A 20 -38.29 -28.68 12.61
N ALA A 21 -39.26 -27.77 12.60
CA ALA A 21 -39.24 -26.53 13.35
C ALA A 21 -39.08 -26.84 14.85
N ASN A 22 -37.86 -26.74 15.36
CA ASN A 22 -37.62 -26.72 16.80
C ASN A 22 -38.02 -25.33 17.32
N GLU A 23 -39.14 -25.29 18.02
CA GLU A 23 -39.77 -24.16 18.71
C GLU A 23 -38.96 -23.69 19.95
N ASP A 24 -37.63 -23.68 19.88
CA ASP A 24 -36.75 -23.16 20.94
C ASP A 24 -36.05 -21.88 20.48
N GLN A 25 -36.85 -20.96 19.91
CA GLN A 25 -36.40 -19.58 19.77
C GLN A 25 -36.28 -19.02 21.20
N PRO A 26 -35.08 -18.61 21.64
CA PRO A 26 -34.93 -17.95 22.93
C PRO A 26 -35.86 -16.74 22.93
N ALA A 27 -36.72 -16.65 23.94
CA ALA A 27 -37.69 -15.57 24.08
C ALA A 27 -36.99 -14.22 23.84
N PRO A 28 -37.63 -13.28 23.11
CA PRO A 28 -37.05 -11.99 22.80
C PRO A 28 -36.58 -11.34 24.10
N SER A 29 -35.27 -11.24 24.26
CA SER A 29 -34.66 -10.62 25.44
C SER A 29 -35.15 -9.19 25.51
N ASP A 30 -35.82 -8.85 26.62
CA ASP A 30 -36.37 -7.53 26.87
C ASP A 30 -35.28 -6.47 26.61
N PRO A 31 -35.47 -5.55 25.64
CA PRO A 31 -34.49 -4.52 25.33
C PRO A 31 -34.25 -3.54 26.49
N ASN A 32 -35.09 -3.60 27.54
CA ASN A 32 -34.93 -2.85 28.79
C ASN A 32 -34.35 -3.68 29.94
N ALA A 33 -33.96 -4.94 29.73
CA ALA A 33 -33.22 -5.69 30.73
C ALA A 33 -31.87 -4.98 30.96
N GLU A 34 -31.76 -4.27 32.08
CA GLU A 34 -30.54 -3.59 32.51
C GLU A 34 -29.37 -4.57 32.37
N SER A 35 -28.44 -4.25 31.47
CA SER A 35 -27.23 -5.06 31.29
C SER A 35 -26.60 -5.21 32.68
N PRO A 36 -26.37 -6.44 33.16
CA PRO A 36 -25.89 -6.66 34.52
C PRO A 36 -24.65 -5.80 34.71
N ALA A 37 -24.70 -4.89 35.68
CA ALA A 37 -23.63 -3.95 35.94
C ALA A 37 -22.32 -4.74 36.06
N TYR A 38 -21.35 -4.45 35.19
CA TYR A 38 -20.03 -5.09 35.21
C TYR A 38 -19.35 -4.76 36.55
N GLN A 39 -19.58 -5.57 37.57
CA GLN A 39 -18.86 -5.46 38.83
C GLN A 39 -17.42 -5.90 38.57
N ALA A 40 -16.49 -4.94 38.67
CA ALA A 40 -15.07 -5.26 38.59
C ALA A 40 -14.75 -6.31 39.69
N PRO A 41 -14.03 -7.40 39.37
CA PRO A 41 -13.71 -8.42 40.36
C PRO A 41 -12.92 -7.78 41.51
N SER A 42 -13.48 -7.82 42.71
CA SER A 42 -12.90 -7.25 43.93
C SER A 42 -11.76 -8.11 44.51
N ASN A 43 -11.65 -9.37 44.08
CA ASN A 43 -10.58 -10.28 44.46
C ASN A 43 -9.37 -10.17 43.52
N PRO A 44 -8.15 -9.91 44.02
CA PRO A 44 -6.93 -9.83 43.21
C PRO A 44 -6.67 -11.07 42.35
N ALA A 45 -7.02 -12.28 42.83
CA ALA A 45 -6.84 -13.51 42.08
C ALA A 45 -7.76 -13.57 40.85
N ASP A 46 -9.00 -13.11 40.99
CA ASP A 46 -9.97 -13.07 39.89
C ASP A 46 -9.61 -11.97 38.87
N PHE A 47 -8.97 -10.89 39.33
CA PHE A 47 -8.41 -9.88 38.43
C PHE A 47 -7.27 -10.42 37.55
N GLN A 48 -6.38 -11.27 38.10
CA GLN A 48 -5.33 -11.91 37.29
C GLN A 48 -5.93 -12.88 36.27
N LYS A 49 -6.92 -13.70 36.66
CA LYS A 49 -7.65 -14.56 35.72
C LYS A 49 -8.32 -13.75 34.61
N TYR A 50 -8.97 -12.63 34.96
CA TYR A 50 -9.58 -11.75 33.98
C TYR A 50 -8.56 -11.18 32.98
N LYS A 51 -7.37 -10.76 33.45
CA LYS A 51 -6.26 -10.32 32.59
C LYS A 51 -5.83 -11.43 31.63
N THR A 52 -5.65 -12.66 32.11
CA THR A 52 -5.25 -13.78 31.26
C THR A 52 -6.31 -14.11 30.21
N TYR A 53 -7.60 -14.11 30.57
CA TYR A 53 -8.69 -14.35 29.61
C TYR A 53 -8.77 -13.26 28.54
N ARG A 54 -8.60 -11.99 28.93
CA ARG A 54 -8.58 -10.88 27.97
C ARG A 54 -7.40 -11.00 27.00
N GLN A 55 -6.23 -11.39 27.49
CA GLN A 55 -5.04 -11.62 26.65
C GLN A 55 -5.29 -12.76 25.65
N GLN A 56 -5.75 -13.94 26.12
CA GLN A 56 -6.05 -15.08 25.26
C GLN A 56 -7.11 -14.75 24.19
N ARG A 57 -8.17 -14.02 24.57
CA ARG A 57 -9.19 -13.57 23.63
C ARG A 57 -8.63 -12.60 22.59
N ASN A 58 -7.77 -11.66 23.00
CA ASN A 58 -7.14 -10.74 22.06
C ASN A 58 -6.17 -11.48 21.12
N GLU A 59 -5.48 -12.52 21.60
CA GLU A 59 -4.62 -13.38 20.78
C GLU A 59 -5.43 -14.19 19.76
N SER A 60 -6.56 -14.78 20.16
CA SER A 60 -7.42 -15.50 19.24
C SER A 60 -8.01 -14.59 18.16
N PHE A 61 -8.42 -13.37 18.53
CA PHE A 61 -8.86 -12.37 17.54
C PHE A 61 -7.75 -11.96 16.58
N ARG A 62 -6.53 -11.74 17.06
CA ARG A 62 -5.37 -11.43 16.19
C ARG A 62 -5.09 -12.56 15.21
N LYS A 63 -5.17 -13.81 15.67
CA LYS A 63 -4.99 -15.00 14.84
C LYS A 63 -6.07 -15.13 13.76
N LEU A 64 -7.34 -15.01 14.15
CA LEU A 64 -8.46 -15.06 13.19
C LEU A 64 -8.38 -13.92 12.17
N TYR A 65 -7.99 -12.73 12.62
CA TYR A 65 -7.79 -11.58 11.76
C TYR A 65 -6.68 -11.80 10.73
N SER A 66 -5.53 -12.36 11.15
CA SER A 66 -4.44 -12.70 10.21
C SER A 66 -4.84 -13.81 9.25
N GLU A 67 -5.52 -14.87 9.72
CA GLU A 67 -5.95 -15.97 8.86
C GLU A 67 -6.95 -15.51 7.79
N GLU A 68 -7.88 -14.63 8.15
CA GLU A 68 -8.82 -14.05 7.19
C GLU A 68 -8.13 -13.15 6.17
N ALA A 69 -7.15 -12.35 6.59
CA ALA A 69 -6.33 -11.55 5.70
C ALA A 69 -5.56 -12.44 4.71
N ASP A 70 -4.93 -13.51 5.19
CA ASP A 70 -4.21 -14.46 4.35
C ASP A 70 -5.13 -15.09 3.29
N ARG A 71 -6.33 -15.55 3.68
CA ARG A 71 -7.32 -16.11 2.74
C ARG A 71 -7.74 -15.11 1.67
N ARG A 72 -8.05 -13.87 2.08
CA ARG A 72 -8.40 -12.79 1.14
C ARG A 72 -7.28 -12.50 0.16
N PHE A 73 -6.04 -12.45 0.64
CA PHE A 73 -4.89 -12.21 -0.20
C PHE A 73 -4.66 -13.35 -1.20
N LEU A 74 -4.80 -14.62 -0.78
CA LEU A 74 -4.73 -15.77 -1.69
C LEU A 74 -5.79 -15.70 -2.80
N PHE A 75 -7.03 -15.36 -2.45
CA PHE A 75 -8.10 -15.17 -3.43
C PHE A 75 -7.79 -14.05 -4.43
N ILE A 76 -7.15 -12.97 -3.98
CA ILE A 76 -6.68 -11.91 -4.87
C ILE A 76 -5.64 -12.43 -5.88
N LEU A 77 -4.68 -13.23 -5.41
CA LEU A 77 -3.65 -13.82 -6.29
C LEU A 77 -4.28 -14.77 -7.33
N GLU A 78 -5.32 -15.51 -6.95
CA GLU A 78 -6.11 -16.33 -7.87
C GLU A 78 -6.76 -15.47 -8.97
N GLN A 79 -7.38 -14.34 -8.60
CA GLN A 79 -7.94 -13.40 -9.58
C GLN A 79 -6.88 -12.83 -10.56
N ILE A 80 -5.65 -12.60 -10.08
CA ILE A 80 -4.54 -12.17 -10.95
C ILE A 80 -4.16 -13.30 -11.94
N ALA A 81 -4.13 -14.55 -11.47
CA ALA A 81 -3.84 -15.71 -12.29
C ALA A 81 -4.91 -15.96 -13.37
N GLU A 82 -6.19 -15.73 -13.04
CA GLU A 82 -7.34 -15.77 -13.96
C GLU A 82 -7.39 -14.59 -14.93
N GLN A 83 -6.47 -13.64 -14.81
CA GLN A 83 -6.43 -12.40 -15.60
C GLN A 83 -7.58 -11.42 -15.32
N ASN A 84 -8.27 -11.57 -14.19
CA ASN A 84 -9.33 -10.67 -13.73
C ASN A 84 -8.74 -9.43 -13.02
N TYR A 85 -7.96 -8.63 -13.76
CA TYR A 85 -7.14 -7.55 -13.18
C TYR A 85 -7.94 -6.41 -12.53
N ASP A 86 -9.13 -6.10 -13.04
CA ASP A 86 -9.97 -5.04 -12.46
C ASP A 86 -10.50 -5.43 -11.08
N SER A 87 -10.99 -6.67 -10.96
CA SER A 87 -11.44 -7.26 -9.69
C SER A 87 -10.29 -7.39 -8.71
N ALA A 88 -9.13 -7.89 -9.16
CA ALA A 88 -7.94 -8.01 -8.33
C ALA A 88 -7.48 -6.66 -7.77
N ARG A 89 -7.47 -5.61 -8.61
CA ARG A 89 -7.05 -4.25 -8.20
C ARG A 89 -7.95 -3.66 -7.12
N ARG A 90 -9.28 -3.74 -7.27
CA ARG A 90 -10.22 -3.26 -6.26
C ARG A 90 -10.01 -3.99 -4.93
N ARG A 91 -9.88 -5.33 -4.99
CA ARG A 91 -9.64 -6.14 -3.79
C ARG A 91 -8.29 -5.87 -3.14
N LEU A 92 -7.24 -5.56 -3.91
CA LEU A 92 -5.95 -5.11 -3.37
C LEU A 92 -6.09 -3.78 -2.63
N GLN A 93 -6.83 -2.82 -3.19
CA GLN A 93 -7.11 -1.54 -2.53
C GLN A 93 -7.88 -1.75 -1.22
N ASP A 94 -8.95 -2.54 -1.25
CA ASP A 94 -9.72 -2.90 -0.06
C ASP A 94 -8.85 -3.61 0.98
N PHE A 95 -7.98 -4.51 0.54
CA PHE A 95 -7.04 -5.22 1.41
C PHE A 95 -6.10 -4.25 2.13
N LEU A 96 -5.55 -3.26 1.43
CA LEU A 96 -4.66 -2.26 2.02
C LEU A 96 -5.37 -1.31 2.99
N ILE A 97 -6.66 -1.03 2.77
CA ILE A 97 -7.49 -0.22 3.68
C ILE A 97 -7.83 -1.01 4.94
N LEU A 98 -8.25 -2.28 4.78
CA LEU A 98 -8.69 -3.11 5.90
C LEU A 98 -7.51 -3.65 6.71
N TYR A 99 -6.38 -3.95 6.08
CA TYR A 99 -5.24 -4.65 6.67
C TYR A 99 -3.91 -3.89 6.53
N PRO A 100 -3.81 -2.61 6.93
CA PRO A 100 -2.66 -1.75 6.62
C PRO A 100 -1.33 -2.24 7.25
N ASN A 101 -1.41 -2.93 8.40
CA ASN A 101 -0.25 -3.42 9.17
C ASN A 101 -0.01 -4.94 8.99
N HIS A 102 -0.70 -5.58 8.05
CA HIS A 102 -0.59 -7.02 7.85
C HIS A 102 0.69 -7.39 7.10
N PRO A 103 1.35 -8.54 7.38
CA PRO A 103 2.58 -8.95 6.69
C PRO A 103 2.47 -9.02 5.15
N MET A 104 1.28 -9.29 4.62
CA MET A 104 1.01 -9.32 3.17
C MET A 104 0.69 -7.95 2.56
N ALA A 105 0.52 -6.89 3.37
CA ALA A 105 0.20 -5.55 2.85
C ALA A 105 1.29 -5.03 1.92
N ASP A 106 2.54 -5.35 2.24
CA ASP A 106 3.72 -4.98 1.46
C ASP A 106 3.66 -5.61 0.06
N ARG A 107 3.53 -6.94 0.00
CA ARG A 107 3.33 -7.65 -1.26
C ARG A 107 2.10 -7.15 -2.02
N ALA A 108 1.00 -6.86 -1.32
CA ALA A 108 -0.20 -6.30 -1.94
C ALA A 108 0.05 -4.96 -2.64
N ARG A 109 0.88 -4.07 -2.07
CA ARG A 109 1.28 -2.82 -2.74
C ARG A 109 2.09 -3.09 -4.00
N GLN A 110 3.01 -4.06 -3.96
CA GLN A 110 3.81 -4.44 -5.13
C GLN A 110 2.96 -5.03 -6.26
N GLU A 111 2.02 -5.92 -5.93
CA GLU A 111 1.09 -6.50 -6.91
C GLU A 111 0.20 -5.39 -7.50
N LEU A 112 -0.29 -4.46 -6.68
CA LEU A 112 -1.09 -3.32 -7.14
C LEU A 112 -0.28 -2.42 -8.08
N ALA A 113 0.98 -2.14 -7.74
CA ALA A 113 1.90 -1.40 -8.60
C ALA A 113 2.17 -2.14 -9.92
N ALA A 114 2.32 -3.46 -9.89
CA ALA A 114 2.52 -4.28 -11.07
C ALA A 114 1.31 -4.25 -12.01
N LEU A 115 0.08 -4.26 -11.47
CA LEU A 115 -1.15 -4.10 -12.26
C LEU A 115 -1.21 -2.72 -12.92
N TYR A 116 -0.92 -1.63 -12.20
CA TYR A 116 -0.86 -0.29 -12.81
C TYR A 116 0.24 -0.19 -13.88
N LYS A 117 1.39 -0.83 -13.66
CA LYS A 117 2.49 -0.89 -14.62
C LYS A 117 2.06 -1.62 -15.90
N ARG A 118 1.30 -2.70 -15.77
CA ARG A 118 0.76 -3.47 -16.91
C ARG A 118 -0.19 -2.64 -17.75
N ASP A 119 -1.03 -1.83 -17.13
CA ASP A 119 -1.96 -0.91 -17.80
C ASP A 119 -1.28 0.28 -18.48
N GLY A 120 0.04 0.43 -18.33
CA GLY A 120 0.77 1.62 -18.78
C GLY A 120 0.62 2.84 -17.87
N SER A 121 -0.11 2.70 -16.75
CA SER A 121 -0.27 3.75 -15.73
C SER A 121 0.99 3.88 -14.87
N THR A 122 2.04 4.47 -15.45
CA THR A 122 3.36 4.56 -14.82
C THR A 122 3.39 5.39 -13.54
N GLY A 123 2.63 6.49 -13.47
CA GLY A 123 2.57 7.34 -12.27
C GLY A 123 2.04 6.60 -11.03
N PRO A 124 0.83 6.04 -11.06
CA PRO A 124 0.29 5.23 -9.97
C PRO A 124 1.18 4.02 -9.61
N ALA A 125 1.80 3.39 -10.61
CA ALA A 125 2.73 2.29 -10.38
C ALA A 125 3.95 2.72 -9.55
N LEU A 126 4.59 3.83 -9.91
CA LEU A 126 5.72 4.38 -9.16
C LEU A 126 5.33 4.73 -7.73
N TYR A 127 4.16 5.36 -7.54
CA TYR A 127 3.66 5.71 -6.21
C TYR A 127 3.55 4.48 -5.30
N HIS A 128 2.94 3.40 -5.77
CA HIS A 128 2.78 2.20 -4.95
C HIS A 128 4.09 1.44 -4.71
N TYR A 129 5.00 1.39 -5.69
CA TYR A 129 6.35 0.85 -5.45
C TYR A 129 7.13 1.68 -4.43
N GLN A 130 7.02 3.00 -4.49
CA GLN A 130 7.65 3.89 -3.52
C GLN A 130 7.07 3.68 -2.12
N GLN A 131 5.75 3.57 -1.99
CA GLN A 131 5.12 3.24 -0.70
C GLN A 131 5.59 1.90 -0.16
N SER A 132 5.70 0.89 -1.03
CA SER A 132 6.30 -0.40 -0.67
C SER A 132 7.72 -0.21 -0.14
N ALA A 133 8.59 0.49 -0.88
CA ALA A 133 9.97 0.69 -0.47
C ALA A 133 10.13 1.45 0.86
N VAL A 134 9.26 2.41 1.16
CA VAL A 134 9.33 3.24 2.39
C VAL A 134 8.72 2.54 3.60
N LEU A 135 7.59 1.85 3.43
CA LEU A 135 6.85 1.24 4.54
C LEU A 135 7.36 -0.16 4.88
N GLU A 136 8.02 -0.83 3.94
CA GLU A 136 8.51 -2.17 4.13
C GLU A 136 9.65 -2.23 5.14
N ARG A 137 9.66 -3.31 5.93
CA ARG A 137 10.86 -3.67 6.67
C ARG A 137 11.96 -4.01 5.64
N PRO A 138 13.22 -3.59 5.86
CA PRO A 138 14.30 -3.60 4.88
C PRO A 138 14.80 -5.01 4.46
N LYS A 139 14.01 -6.07 4.63
CA LYS A 139 14.47 -7.46 4.47
C LYS A 139 13.76 -8.29 3.40
N GLN A 140 12.59 -7.92 2.89
CA GLN A 140 11.85 -8.86 2.01
C GLN A 140 11.32 -8.31 0.68
N GLY A 141 11.04 -7.01 0.53
CA GLY A 141 10.49 -6.50 -0.73
C GLY A 141 11.07 -5.16 -1.22
N GLU A 142 11.81 -4.45 -0.37
CA GLU A 142 12.25 -3.09 -0.68
C GLU A 142 13.15 -3.08 -1.92
N ALA A 143 14.12 -4.01 -1.97
CA ALA A 143 15.02 -4.16 -3.11
C ALA A 143 14.25 -4.46 -4.42
N GLN A 144 13.20 -5.28 -4.36
CA GLN A 144 12.38 -5.62 -5.51
C GLN A 144 11.59 -4.41 -5.99
N SER A 145 11.00 -3.64 -5.08
CA SER A 145 10.26 -2.43 -5.40
C SER A 145 11.15 -1.35 -6.02
N LEU A 146 12.34 -1.12 -5.46
CA LEU A 146 13.34 -0.21 -6.02
C LEU A 146 13.79 -0.65 -7.41
N LEU A 147 13.97 -1.96 -7.63
CA LEU A 147 14.36 -2.49 -8.94
C LEU A 147 13.27 -2.25 -9.99
N GLU A 148 12.01 -2.44 -9.63
CA GLU A 148 10.87 -2.15 -10.51
C GLU A 148 10.72 -0.65 -10.80
N MET A 149 10.97 0.22 -9.80
CA MET A 149 11.04 1.67 -10.03
C MET A 149 12.13 2.01 -11.04
N ALA A 150 13.34 1.46 -10.89
CA ALA A 150 14.44 1.70 -11.84
C ALA A 150 14.06 1.26 -13.27
N ARG A 151 13.39 0.12 -13.42
CA ARG A 151 12.87 -0.35 -14.72
C ARG A 151 11.83 0.58 -15.33
N ILE A 152 10.97 1.20 -14.51
CA ILE A 152 10.00 2.20 -14.98
C ILE A 152 10.75 3.47 -15.45
N GLU A 153 11.67 3.99 -14.66
CA GLU A 153 12.45 5.20 -14.98
C GLU A 153 13.27 5.02 -16.28
N ILE A 154 13.89 3.85 -16.47
CA ILE A 154 14.56 3.50 -17.73
C ILE A 154 13.62 3.55 -18.93
N ARG A 155 12.41 2.98 -18.80
CA ARG A 155 11.42 2.99 -19.90
C ARG A 155 10.91 4.40 -20.22
N GLN A 156 10.96 5.30 -19.25
CA GLN A 156 10.64 6.72 -19.44
C GLN A 156 11.82 7.56 -19.96
N GLY A 157 13.00 6.95 -20.18
CA GLY A 157 14.22 7.65 -20.61
C GLY A 157 14.92 8.44 -19.50
N ARG A 158 14.54 8.26 -18.24
CA ARG A 158 15.10 8.95 -17.07
C ARG A 158 16.29 8.17 -16.50
N TYR A 159 17.33 8.02 -17.31
CA TYR A 159 18.45 7.14 -16.99
C TYR A 159 19.26 7.58 -15.75
N GLN A 160 19.36 8.89 -15.50
CA GLN A 160 20.06 9.42 -14.31
C GLN A 160 19.40 8.95 -13.01
N THR A 161 18.08 9.10 -12.88
CA THR A 161 17.31 8.63 -11.71
C THR A 161 17.40 7.11 -11.57
N ALA A 162 17.27 6.38 -12.68
CA ALA A 162 17.38 4.93 -12.67
C ALA A 162 18.76 4.47 -12.17
N ARG A 163 19.85 5.11 -12.61
CA ARG A 163 21.20 4.80 -12.13
C ARG A 163 21.33 4.98 -10.62
N GLN A 164 20.80 6.07 -10.06
CA GLN A 164 20.83 6.30 -8.61
C GLN A 164 20.10 5.18 -7.85
N LEU A 165 18.91 4.78 -8.31
CA LEU A 165 18.17 3.66 -7.72
C LEU A 165 18.95 2.33 -7.80
N LEU A 166 19.57 2.03 -8.94
CA LEU A 166 20.36 0.81 -9.12
C LEU A 166 21.60 0.77 -8.23
N GLN A 167 22.26 1.92 -8.06
CA GLN A 167 23.40 2.04 -7.14
C GLN A 167 22.96 1.89 -5.69
N ASP A 168 21.82 2.46 -5.31
CA ASP A 168 21.25 2.29 -3.97
C ASP A 168 20.97 0.82 -3.67
N ILE A 169 20.35 0.09 -4.61
CA ILE A 169 20.09 -1.35 -4.46
C ILE A 169 21.39 -2.13 -4.26
N GLN A 170 22.42 -1.84 -5.06
CA GLN A 170 23.71 -2.53 -4.97
C GLN A 170 24.43 -2.30 -3.65
N ASN A 171 24.34 -1.08 -3.11
CA ASN A 171 24.99 -0.68 -1.87
C ASN A 171 24.27 -1.25 -0.64
N ARG A 172 22.92 -1.18 -0.63
CA ARG A 172 22.11 -1.56 0.55
C ARG A 172 21.78 -3.05 0.60
N PHE A 173 21.61 -3.70 -0.55
CA PHE A 173 21.17 -5.10 -0.65
C PHE A 173 22.22 -5.99 -1.30
N SER A 174 23.50 -5.78 -0.97
CA SER A 174 24.60 -6.57 -1.52
C SER A 174 24.38 -8.08 -1.26
N GLY A 175 24.47 -8.89 -2.32
CA GLY A 175 24.31 -10.36 -2.25
C GLY A 175 22.92 -10.88 -2.60
N THR A 176 21.91 -10.01 -2.70
CA THR A 176 20.56 -10.38 -3.16
C THR A 176 20.51 -10.66 -4.67
N GLU A 177 19.45 -11.31 -5.15
CA GLU A 177 19.20 -11.47 -6.59
C GLU A 177 18.92 -10.10 -7.23
N GLU A 178 18.23 -9.22 -6.52
CA GLU A 178 17.89 -7.87 -6.95
C GLU A 178 19.13 -7.02 -7.19
N ALA A 179 20.13 -7.09 -6.31
CA ALA A 179 21.40 -6.40 -6.52
C ALA A 179 22.19 -6.95 -7.71
N ARG A 180 22.11 -8.27 -7.99
CA ARG A 180 22.68 -8.86 -9.21
C ARG A 180 21.95 -8.37 -10.46
N GLN A 181 20.62 -8.36 -10.44
CA GLN A 181 19.81 -7.83 -11.54
C GLN A 181 20.09 -6.33 -11.75
N ALA A 182 20.24 -5.56 -10.68
CA ALA A 182 20.54 -4.14 -10.76
C ALA A 182 21.88 -3.86 -11.46
N ARG A 183 22.93 -4.65 -11.16
CA ARG A 183 24.23 -4.58 -11.86
C ARG A 183 24.11 -4.88 -13.34
N LEU A 184 23.36 -5.93 -13.69
CA LEU A 184 23.14 -6.31 -15.08
C LEU A 184 22.39 -5.21 -15.84
N LEU A 185 21.36 -4.64 -15.20
CA LEU A 185 20.57 -3.53 -15.74
C LEU A 185 21.44 -2.29 -15.96
N GLU A 186 22.24 -1.89 -14.97
CA GLU A 186 23.15 -0.74 -15.10
C GLU A 186 24.13 -0.91 -16.27
N ARG A 187 24.71 -2.12 -16.41
CA ARG A 187 25.62 -2.43 -17.52
C ARG A 187 24.91 -2.37 -18.88
N SER A 188 23.66 -2.83 -18.99
CA SER A 188 22.94 -2.81 -20.27
C SER A 188 22.59 -1.40 -20.74
N TYR A 189 22.32 -0.45 -19.83
CA TYR A 189 21.92 0.91 -20.21
C TYR A 189 23.08 1.92 -20.28
N ARG A 190 24.26 1.59 -19.77
CA ARG A 190 25.45 2.46 -19.88
C ARG A 190 25.77 2.88 -21.34
N PHE A 191 25.44 2.04 -22.31
CA PHE A 191 25.67 2.33 -23.73
C PHE A 191 24.59 3.21 -24.37
N VAL A 192 23.41 3.33 -23.75
CA VAL A 192 22.31 4.18 -24.25
C VAL A 192 22.54 5.64 -23.88
N GLU A 193 23.23 5.90 -22.77
CA GLU A 193 23.52 7.26 -22.30
C GLU A 193 24.64 7.98 -23.06
N LEU A 194 25.36 7.32 -23.98
CA LEU A 194 26.37 7.99 -24.80
C LEU A 194 25.65 9.03 -25.67
N PRO A 195 25.75 10.34 -25.34
CA PRO A 195 25.08 11.32 -26.13
C PRO A 195 25.73 11.30 -27.51
N ALA A 196 24.92 11.19 -28.56
CA ALA A 196 25.35 11.47 -29.93
C ALA A 196 25.97 12.89 -30.09
N ASN A 197 25.97 13.71 -29.03
CA ASN A 197 26.61 15.01 -28.93
C ASN A 197 28.10 14.97 -28.53
N GLN A 198 28.71 13.78 -28.39
CA GLN A 198 30.16 13.61 -28.51
C GLN A 198 30.52 13.01 -29.87
N ASN A 199 29.91 13.52 -30.95
CA ASN A 199 30.71 13.65 -32.17
C ASN A 199 31.73 14.74 -31.84
N PRO A 200 33.01 14.43 -31.55
CA PRO A 200 34.02 15.45 -31.73
C PRO A 200 33.83 15.92 -33.16
N ASP A 201 33.58 17.23 -33.37
CA ASP A 201 33.55 17.77 -34.72
C ASP A 201 34.78 17.24 -35.46
N PRO A 202 34.63 16.42 -36.52
CA PRO A 202 35.77 15.90 -37.27
C PRO A 202 36.57 17.02 -37.95
N ASP A 203 36.06 18.26 -37.91
CA ASP A 203 36.63 19.44 -38.55
C ASP A 203 37.54 20.28 -37.62
N GLY A 204 37.79 19.82 -36.38
CA GLY A 204 38.77 20.46 -35.46
C GLY A 204 40.24 20.14 -35.76
N ALA A 205 40.54 19.48 -36.89
CA ALA A 205 41.91 19.28 -37.37
C ALA A 205 42.45 20.54 -38.05
N ASP A 206 42.48 21.67 -37.34
CA ASP A 206 43.34 22.81 -37.73
C ASP A 206 44.73 22.58 -37.14
N PHE A 207 45.43 21.69 -37.84
CA PHE A 207 46.87 21.56 -37.89
C PHE A 207 47.47 22.91 -38.33
N ARG A 208 47.68 23.83 -37.38
CA ARG A 208 48.57 24.98 -37.58
C ARG A 208 49.53 25.12 -36.42
N ASP A 209 50.75 24.68 -36.70
CA ASP A 209 51.98 25.22 -36.14
C ASP A 209 51.86 26.74 -35.97
N GLN A 210 51.78 27.22 -34.72
CA GLN A 210 52.20 28.58 -34.39
C GLN A 210 53.04 28.52 -33.13
N ASP A 211 54.33 28.33 -33.37
CA ASP A 211 55.36 29.01 -32.61
C ASP A 211 54.98 30.49 -32.47
N SER A 212 54.69 30.93 -31.25
CA SER A 212 54.70 32.35 -30.90
C SER A 212 55.10 32.49 -29.43
N PRO A 213 56.36 32.89 -29.17
CA PRO A 213 56.79 33.27 -27.84
C PRO A 213 56.49 34.76 -27.61
N GLY A 214 55.92 35.06 -26.44
CA GLY A 214 56.23 36.30 -25.72
C GLY A 214 55.19 37.42 -25.72
N LEU A 215 55.15 38.06 -24.54
CA LEU A 215 54.65 39.42 -24.23
C LEU A 215 53.11 39.52 -24.26
N ASP A 216 52.43 40.21 -23.34
CA ASP A 216 52.84 41.26 -22.43
C ASP A 216 51.78 41.42 -21.34
N GLN A 217 52.17 42.16 -20.31
CA GLN A 217 51.37 42.55 -19.15
C GLN A 217 50.23 43.53 -19.49
N ASN A 218 49.30 43.68 -18.55
CA ASN A 218 48.54 44.92 -18.26
C ASN A 218 47.48 45.41 -19.26
N ARG A 219 46.21 45.44 -18.82
CA ARG A 219 45.34 46.64 -18.65
C ARG A 219 43.93 46.18 -18.25
N SER A 220 43.47 46.50 -17.04
CA SER A 220 42.78 47.76 -16.67
C SER A 220 41.39 47.89 -17.30
N SER A 221 40.38 47.77 -16.43
CA SER A 221 39.18 48.62 -16.30
C SER A 221 38.41 49.08 -17.55
N GLU A 222 37.13 48.71 -17.62
CA GLU A 222 35.99 49.53 -18.06
C GLU A 222 34.71 48.69 -17.84
N ASP A 223 33.96 48.95 -16.77
CA ASP A 223 32.77 49.82 -16.78
C ASP A 223 31.80 49.51 -17.92
N SER A 224 30.74 48.75 -17.62
CA SER A 224 29.45 48.94 -18.27
C SER A 224 28.32 48.54 -17.33
N ASP A 225 27.69 49.58 -16.79
CA ASP A 225 26.37 49.59 -16.20
C ASP A 225 25.35 48.94 -17.15
N VAL A 226 24.70 47.86 -16.71
CA VAL A 226 23.44 47.39 -17.30
C VAL A 226 22.45 47.09 -16.19
N GLU A 227 21.70 48.15 -15.90
CA GLU A 227 20.24 48.19 -15.80
C GLU A 227 19.53 47.10 -14.98
N SER A 228 19.05 47.56 -13.84
CA SER A 228 18.24 46.89 -12.83
C SER A 228 16.88 46.46 -13.38
N GLY A 229 16.77 45.19 -13.79
CA GLY A 229 15.49 44.52 -14.06
C GLY A 229 14.94 43.88 -12.80
N ASP A 230 14.02 44.59 -12.17
CA ASP A 230 13.21 44.24 -11.00
C ASP A 230 12.64 42.81 -11.06
N ARG A 231 13.21 41.89 -10.26
CA ARG A 231 12.65 40.56 -10.03
C ARG A 231 12.43 40.41 -8.53
N SER A 232 11.22 40.77 -8.12
CA SER A 232 10.68 40.62 -6.76
C SER A 232 11.09 39.30 -6.14
N THR A 233 12.01 39.38 -5.19
CA THR A 233 12.24 38.34 -4.21
C THR A 233 11.24 38.55 -3.09
N ASN A 234 10.05 37.94 -3.22
CA ASN A 234 9.17 37.71 -2.08
C ASN A 234 9.84 36.66 -1.18
N ARG A 235 10.71 37.14 -0.29
CA ARG A 235 11.29 36.41 0.82
C ARG A 235 10.97 37.24 2.07
N GLU A 236 9.76 37.06 2.58
CA GLU A 236 9.38 37.49 3.92
C GLU A 236 8.74 36.31 4.64
N ASP A 237 9.40 35.94 5.74
CA ASP A 237 8.81 35.63 7.03
C ASP A 237 7.80 34.49 7.13
N GLY A 238 8.35 33.32 7.44
CA GLY A 238 7.61 32.14 7.87
C GLY A 238 8.31 31.35 8.97
N ASP A 239 9.08 31.99 9.85
CA ASP A 239 9.54 31.40 11.12
C ASP A 239 8.36 31.29 12.10
N ARG A 240 7.40 30.42 11.76
CA ARG A 240 6.37 29.95 12.67
C ARG A 240 6.54 28.44 12.82
N PRO A 241 6.98 27.94 13.99
CA PRO A 241 6.92 26.51 14.26
C PRO A 241 5.45 26.08 14.24
N LEU A 242 5.11 25.14 13.35
CA LEU A 242 3.74 24.65 13.15
C LEU A 242 3.26 23.69 14.25
N PHE A 243 3.97 23.62 15.38
CA PHE A 243 3.57 22.84 16.55
C PHE A 243 4.01 23.58 17.82
N PRO A 244 3.09 23.91 18.75
CA PRO A 244 3.50 24.17 20.11
C PRO A 244 4.09 22.89 20.69
N ILE A 245 5.40 22.86 20.93
CA ILE A 245 6.01 21.93 21.87
C ILE A 245 5.61 22.44 23.25
N SER A 246 4.48 21.96 23.76
CA SER A 246 4.14 22.06 25.18
C SER A 246 5.05 21.12 25.96
N GLY A 247 6.22 21.63 26.36
CA GLY A 247 7.04 21.06 27.41
C GLY A 247 7.08 22.02 28.59
N ALA A 248 6.99 21.46 29.81
CA ALA A 248 7.23 22.09 31.10
C ALA A 248 6.07 22.87 31.76
N GLU A 249 5.16 22.13 32.40
CA GLU A 249 4.63 22.52 33.71
C GLU A 249 5.28 21.57 34.73
N THR A 250 6.32 22.00 35.42
CA THR A 250 6.22 22.58 36.78
C THR A 250 5.44 21.64 37.71
N GLU A 251 6.20 20.84 38.45
CA GLU A 251 5.70 20.14 39.65
C GLU A 251 5.06 21.17 40.59
N ASN A 252 3.76 21.04 40.81
CA ASN A 252 3.07 21.67 41.92
C ASN A 252 2.12 20.63 42.52
N PRO A 253 2.28 20.22 43.79
CA PRO A 253 1.42 19.23 44.40
C PRO A 253 0.14 19.90 44.93
N MET A 254 -0.96 19.14 44.89
CA MET A 254 -2.30 19.45 45.42
C MET A 254 -3.22 20.30 44.55
N ALA A 255 -4.18 19.65 43.90
CA ALA A 255 -5.62 19.95 44.04
C ALA A 255 -6.47 18.87 43.31
N ASN A 256 -7.49 18.38 44.00
CA ASN A 256 -8.52 17.47 43.50
C ASN A 256 -9.24 18.03 42.25
N PRO A 257 -9.62 17.16 41.29
CA PRO A 257 -10.75 17.43 40.42
C PRO A 257 -11.89 16.43 40.68
N SER A 258 -12.91 16.92 41.37
CA SER A 258 -14.28 16.41 41.28
C SER A 258 -14.92 16.89 39.98
N ASP A 259 -15.66 15.99 39.32
CA ASP A 259 -16.83 16.24 38.49
C ASP A 259 -16.78 17.39 37.48
N ASP A 260 -16.47 17.07 36.21
CA ASP A 260 -17.18 17.68 35.07
C ASP A 260 -17.00 16.83 33.80
N THR A 261 -17.73 15.73 33.70
CA THR A 261 -17.95 15.07 32.41
C THR A 261 -19.20 15.65 31.77
N GLY A 262 -19.02 16.77 31.08
CA GLY A 262 -19.98 17.36 30.14
C GLY A 262 -20.29 16.42 28.97
N ILE A 263 -21.00 15.33 29.26
CA ILE A 263 -21.65 14.48 28.26
C ILE A 263 -22.99 15.13 27.97
N ASP A 264 -23.01 15.92 26.91
CA ASP A 264 -24.22 16.40 26.27
C ASP A 264 -25.11 15.21 25.92
N LYS A 265 -26.25 15.11 26.60
CA LYS A 265 -27.33 14.18 26.28
C LYS A 265 -28.01 14.68 25.00
N ALA A 266 -27.52 14.22 23.85
CA ALA A 266 -28.29 14.28 22.62
C ALA A 266 -29.34 13.14 22.65
N ASP A 267 -30.62 13.50 22.69
CA ASP A 267 -31.79 12.63 22.57
C ASP A 267 -31.91 11.99 21.16
N GLY A 268 -30.89 11.27 20.74
CA GLY A 268 -30.87 10.47 19.53
C GLY A 268 -31.20 9.03 19.86
N LYS A 269 -32.39 8.58 19.45
CA LYS A 269 -32.81 7.16 19.49
C LYS A 269 -31.65 6.27 19.04
N PRO A 270 -31.25 5.22 19.79
CA PRO A 270 -30.19 4.34 19.37
C PRO A 270 -30.62 3.66 18.06
N SER A 271 -29.91 3.99 16.98
CA SER A 271 -29.99 3.28 15.71
C SER A 271 -29.62 1.83 16.00
N THR A 272 -30.62 0.96 16.02
CA THR A 272 -30.49 -0.48 16.13
C THR A 272 -29.40 -0.95 15.17
N GLY A 273 -28.27 -1.37 15.73
CA GLY A 273 -27.17 -1.96 15.00
C GLY A 273 -27.62 -3.27 14.37
N GLN A 274 -28.25 -3.19 13.20
CA GLN A 274 -28.26 -4.28 12.25
C GLN A 274 -26.82 -4.45 11.79
N THR A 275 -26.15 -5.42 12.40
CA THR A 275 -24.86 -5.94 11.99
C THR A 275 -24.88 -6.24 10.50
N ALA A 276 -23.89 -5.73 9.76
CA ALA A 276 -23.68 -5.97 8.34
C ALA A 276 -23.47 -7.46 7.95
N LEU A 277 -23.57 -8.38 8.92
CA LEU A 277 -23.46 -9.82 8.73
C LEU A 277 -24.77 -10.47 8.24
N ASP A 278 -25.93 -9.87 8.52
CA ASP A 278 -27.25 -10.42 8.13
C ASP A 278 -27.64 -10.13 6.67
N ARG A 279 -26.86 -9.30 5.95
CA ARG A 279 -27.24 -8.86 4.59
C ARG A 279 -26.59 -9.63 3.44
N MET A 280 -25.84 -10.70 3.72
CA MET A 280 -25.18 -11.50 2.68
C MET A 280 -25.91 -12.82 2.32
N GLY A 281 -27.17 -12.99 2.77
CA GLY A 281 -27.89 -14.27 2.66
C GLY A 281 -28.96 -14.41 1.57
N GLU A 282 -29.36 -13.35 0.87
CA GLU A 282 -30.48 -13.44 -0.10
C GLU A 282 -30.12 -12.82 -1.45
N GLY A 283 -29.94 -13.68 -2.46
CA GLY A 283 -29.68 -13.25 -3.82
C GLY A 283 -29.18 -14.34 -4.77
N ILE A 284 -29.72 -15.56 -4.68
CA ILE A 284 -29.64 -16.52 -5.79
C ILE A 284 -30.97 -16.42 -6.53
N GLU A 285 -31.05 -15.51 -7.49
CA GLU A 285 -32.17 -15.46 -8.42
C GLU A 285 -32.17 -16.75 -9.26
N LYS A 286 -33.27 -17.50 -9.16
CA LYS A 286 -33.61 -18.60 -10.06
C LYS A 286 -33.59 -18.05 -11.50
N LEU A 287 -32.65 -18.53 -12.31
CA LEU A 287 -32.72 -18.38 -13.75
C LEU A 287 -33.87 -19.24 -14.25
N ASP A 288 -34.95 -18.59 -14.68
CA ASP A 288 -36.06 -19.23 -15.36
C ASP A 288 -35.56 -19.98 -16.60
N SER A 289 -35.98 -21.24 -16.67
CA SER A 289 -35.76 -22.18 -17.76
C SER A 289 -36.21 -21.61 -19.11
N VAL A 290 -35.27 -21.50 -20.05
CA VAL A 290 -35.56 -21.24 -21.46
C VAL A 290 -36.16 -22.52 -22.09
N PRO A 291 -37.34 -22.46 -22.72
CA PRO A 291 -37.90 -23.61 -23.42
C PRO A 291 -37.08 -23.91 -24.69
N SER A 292 -36.61 -25.16 -24.78
CA SER A 292 -36.02 -25.76 -25.96
C SER A 292 -37.04 -25.78 -27.10
N GLY A 293 -36.81 -24.96 -28.12
CA GLY A 293 -37.54 -25.01 -29.37
C GLY A 293 -37.09 -26.19 -30.22
N ASP A 294 -38.03 -27.10 -30.49
CA ASP A 294 -37.95 -28.13 -31.51
C ASP A 294 -37.61 -27.51 -32.88
N SER A 295 -36.69 -28.14 -33.60
CA SER A 295 -36.44 -27.89 -35.02
C SER A 295 -36.60 -29.19 -35.78
N ASN A 296 -37.53 -29.17 -36.74
CA ASN A 296 -37.71 -30.16 -37.81
C ASN A 296 -36.45 -30.39 -38.64
#